data_AF-A0A450ZWP7-F1
#
_entry.id   AF-A0A450ZWP7-F1
#
_cell.length_a   1.000
_cell.length_b   1.000
_cell.length_c   1.000
_cell.angle_alpha   90.00
_cell.angle_beta   90.00
_cell.angle_gamma   90.00
#
_symmetry.space_group_name_H-M   'P 1'
#
loop_
_entity.id
_entity.type
_entity.pdbx_description
1 polymer ?
#
loop_
_entity_poly.entity_id
_entity_poly.type
_entity_poly.pdbx_seq_one_letter_code
_entity_poly.pdbx_strand_id
1 'polypeptide(L)'
;MEIAISVENGTDMTVIENRYPDLYLDDIDSDGYATYFIGDSSEDRYLQKCYGTLEDEEELYTKKDALMLYGFVMALLPDAIVCFEGCGPWAMGEYKKEEAYRIGYEKGKSRRVEA
;
A
#
# COMPACT_ATOMS: atom_id res chain seq x y z
N MET A 1 -8.15 1.74 3.70
CA MET A 1 -6.70 1.98 3.71
C MET A 1 -6.19 1.04 2.67
N GLU A 2 -5.55 1.60 1.67
CA GLU A 2 -5.02 0.86 0.54
C GLU A 2 -3.51 0.76 0.72
N ILE A 3 -2.92 -0.32 0.26
CA ILE A 3 -1.50 -0.57 0.43
C ILE A 3 -0.92 -0.96 -0.91
N ALA A 4 -0.01 -0.13 -1.44
CA ALA A 4 0.71 -0.41 -2.65
C ALA A 4 1.98 -1.23 -2.33
N ILE A 5 2.25 -2.25 -3.13
CA ILE A 5 3.46 -3.06 -3.09
C ILE A 5 4.07 -3.05 -4.51
N SER A 6 5.22 -2.40 -4.68
CA SER A 6 5.96 -2.40 -5.94
C SER A 6 7.18 -3.34 -5.86
N VAL A 7 7.29 -4.22 -6.85
CA VAL A 7 8.34 -5.25 -6.98
C VAL A 7 8.80 -5.37 -8.43
N GLU A 8 9.93 -6.01 -8.70
CA GLU A 8 10.32 -6.31 -10.10
C GLU A 8 9.25 -7.19 -10.77
N ASN A 9 8.94 -6.89 -12.03
CA ASN A 9 7.98 -7.66 -12.79
C ASN A 9 8.42 -9.14 -12.91
N GLY A 10 7.49 -10.05 -12.65
CA GLY A 10 7.74 -11.49 -12.58
C GLY A 10 8.17 -12.00 -11.20
N THR A 11 8.23 -11.14 -10.17
CA THR A 11 8.37 -11.57 -8.77
C THR A 11 7.20 -12.48 -8.38
N ASP A 12 7.48 -13.58 -7.69
CA ASP A 12 6.47 -14.52 -7.20
C ASP A 12 5.70 -13.92 -6.01
N MET A 13 4.43 -13.59 -6.23
CA MET A 13 3.52 -13.02 -5.24
C MET A 13 2.62 -14.06 -4.57
N THR A 14 2.73 -15.34 -4.91
CA THR A 14 1.79 -16.40 -4.52
C THR A 14 1.59 -16.49 -3.01
N VAL A 15 2.65 -16.31 -2.22
CA VAL A 15 2.56 -16.37 -0.74
C VAL A 15 1.78 -15.17 -0.17
N ILE A 16 1.89 -14.00 -0.80
CA ILE A 16 1.17 -12.79 -0.41
C ILE A 16 -0.29 -12.90 -0.84
N GLU A 17 -0.57 -13.30 -2.09
CA GLU A 17 -1.93 -13.54 -2.62
C GLU A 17 -2.72 -14.53 -1.75
N ASN A 18 -2.10 -15.65 -1.35
CA ASN A 18 -2.77 -16.64 -0.52
C ASN A 18 -3.15 -16.11 0.87
N ARG A 19 -2.45 -15.09 1.38
CA ARG A 19 -2.71 -14.48 2.69
C ARG A 19 -3.65 -13.28 2.60
N TYR A 20 -3.56 -12.53 1.51
CA TYR A 20 -4.31 -11.32 1.21
C TYR A 20 -5.02 -11.52 -0.13
N PRO A 21 -6.21 -12.16 -0.11
CA PRO A 21 -6.91 -12.59 -1.32
C PRO A 21 -7.50 -11.43 -2.13
N ASP A 22 -7.52 -10.24 -1.54
CA ASP A 22 -7.89 -8.97 -2.16
C ASP A 22 -6.69 -8.26 -2.83
N LEU A 23 -5.51 -8.89 -2.86
CA LEU A 23 -4.39 -8.40 -3.66
C LEU A 23 -4.75 -8.40 -5.15
N TYR A 24 -4.53 -7.29 -5.83
CA TYR A 24 -4.63 -7.22 -7.29
C TYR A 24 -3.44 -6.47 -7.89
N LEU A 25 -3.07 -6.86 -9.12
CA LEU A 25 -2.10 -6.13 -9.93
C LEU A 25 -2.79 -4.93 -10.58
N ASP A 26 -2.23 -3.74 -10.42
CA ASP A 26 -2.75 -2.51 -11.00
C ASP A 26 -2.01 -2.10 -12.28
N ASP A 27 -0.69 -1.95 -12.20
CA ASP A 27 0.13 -1.56 -13.35
C ASP A 27 1.52 -2.22 -13.35
N ILE A 28 2.14 -2.23 -14.53
CA ILE A 28 3.55 -2.55 -14.73
C ILE A 28 4.19 -1.36 -15.44
N ASP A 29 5.09 -0.67 -14.75
CA ASP A 29 5.72 0.54 -15.30
C ASP A 29 6.77 0.23 -16.39
N SER A 30 7.20 1.29 -17.09
CA SER A 30 8.21 1.17 -18.15
C SER A 30 9.59 0.76 -17.67
N ASP A 31 9.86 0.90 -16.37
CA ASP A 31 11.12 0.52 -15.74
C ASP A 31 11.11 -0.97 -15.31
N GLY A 32 9.99 -1.67 -15.52
CA GLY A 32 9.84 -3.09 -15.28
C GLY A 32 9.41 -3.44 -13.85
N TYR A 33 8.82 -2.51 -13.11
CA TYR A 33 8.23 -2.77 -11.80
C TYR A 33 6.73 -3.02 -11.92
N ALA A 34 6.24 -4.04 -11.22
CA ALA A 34 4.83 -4.34 -11.06
C ALA A 34 4.34 -3.76 -9.73
N THR A 35 3.22 -3.04 -9.74
CA THR A 35 2.56 -2.48 -8.55
C THR A 35 1.27 -3.22 -8.27
N TYR A 36 1.17 -3.74 -7.06
CA TYR A 36 0.00 -4.43 -6.55
C TYR A 36 -0.65 -3.63 -5.43
N PHE A 37 -1.97 -3.73 -5.30
CA PHE A 37 -2.73 -3.09 -4.23
C PHE A 37 -3.48 -4.10 -3.37
N ILE A 38 -3.64 -3.77 -2.10
CA ILE A 38 -4.46 -4.50 -1.11
C ILE A 38 -5.37 -3.49 -0.41
N GLY A 39 -6.65 -3.85 -0.24
CA GLY A 39 -7.68 -3.01 0.37
C GLY A 39 -8.12 -1.83 -0.49
N ASP A 40 -9.13 -1.09 -0.01
CA ASP A 40 -9.69 0.05 -0.73
C ASP A 40 -9.11 1.40 -0.29
N SER A 41 -8.97 2.29 -1.27
CA SER A 41 -8.70 3.70 -1.03
C SER A 41 -9.92 4.37 -0.37
N SER A 42 -9.69 5.52 0.28
CA SER A 42 -10.79 6.31 0.83
C SER A 42 -11.67 6.94 -0.25
N GLU A 43 -11.14 7.11 -1.47
CA GLU A 43 -11.86 7.63 -2.62
C GLU A 43 -12.78 6.57 -3.22
N ASP A 44 -12.30 5.33 -3.39
CA ASP A 44 -13.11 4.22 -3.90
C ASP A 44 -14.31 3.96 -3.02
N ARG A 45 -14.11 3.98 -1.69
CA ARG A 45 -15.22 3.91 -0.74
C ARG A 45 -16.21 5.06 -0.84
N TYR A 46 -15.71 6.28 -1.03
CA TYR A 46 -16.58 7.43 -1.21
C TYR A 46 -17.47 7.23 -2.45
N LEU A 47 -16.88 6.78 -3.56
CA LEU A 47 -17.60 6.49 -4.78
C LEU A 47 -18.59 5.33 -4.60
N GLN A 48 -18.18 4.20 -4.03
CA GLN A 48 -19.06 3.06 -3.74
C GLN A 48 -20.26 3.47 -2.86
N LYS A 49 -20.02 4.32 -1.85
CA LYS A 49 -21.09 4.89 -1.01
C LYS A 49 -22.02 5.81 -1.80
N CYS A 50 -21.47 6.68 -2.65
CA CYS A 50 -22.25 7.56 -3.51
C CYS A 50 -23.10 6.81 -4.54
N TYR A 51 -22.62 5.67 -5.04
CA TYR A 51 -23.33 4.82 -6.00
C TYR A 51 -24.19 3.73 -5.34
N GLY A 52 -24.21 3.65 -4.01
CA GLY A 52 -25.04 2.69 -3.26
C GLY A 52 -24.61 1.23 -3.44
N THR A 53 -23.35 0.98 -3.82
CA THR A 53 -22.79 -0.36 -4.04
C THR A 53 -22.04 -0.90 -2.82
N LEU A 54 -21.92 -0.11 -1.76
CA LEU A 54 -21.33 -0.53 -0.50
C LEU A 54 -22.40 -1.30 0.30
N GLU A 55 -22.38 -2.62 0.21
CA GLU A 55 -23.20 -3.50 1.05
C GLU A 55 -22.46 -3.74 2.37
N ASP A 56 -22.95 -3.12 3.45
CA ASP A 56 -22.38 -3.10 4.80
C ASP A 56 -21.04 -2.36 4.99
N GLU A 57 -20.75 -2.00 6.24
CA GLU A 57 -19.45 -1.43 6.63
C GLU A 57 -18.37 -2.52 6.49
N GLU A 58 -17.88 -2.77 5.28
CA GLU A 58 -16.67 -3.58 5.13
C GLU A 58 -15.59 -3.00 6.07
N GLU A 59 -14.84 -3.87 6.76
CA GLU A 59 -13.76 -3.40 7.63
C GLU A 59 -12.60 -2.95 6.74
N LEU A 60 -12.23 -1.68 6.84
CA LEU A 60 -10.98 -1.21 6.27
C LEU A 60 -9.83 -1.86 7.01
N TYR A 61 -8.74 -2.14 6.29
CA TYR A 61 -7.46 -2.43 6.92
C TYR A 61 -7.15 -1.36 7.96
N THR A 62 -6.99 -1.81 9.20
CA THR A 62 -6.59 -0.93 10.29
C THR A 62 -5.10 -0.59 10.15
N LYS A 63 -4.63 0.42 10.87
CA LYS A 63 -3.20 0.72 10.99
C LYS A 63 -2.39 -0.50 11.43
N LYS A 64 -2.95 -1.33 12.32
CA LYS A 64 -2.31 -2.55 12.80
C LYS A 64 -2.17 -3.56 11.67
N ASP A 65 -3.21 -3.74 10.86
CA ASP A 65 -3.17 -4.68 9.74
C ASP A 65 -2.17 -4.24 8.69
N ALA A 66 -2.11 -2.94 8.40
CA ALA A 66 -1.12 -2.36 7.48
C ALA A 66 0.33 -2.58 7.96
N LEU A 67 0.60 -2.40 9.26
CA LEU A 67 1.92 -2.68 9.84
C LEU A 67 2.27 -4.17 9.82
N MET A 68 1.29 -5.05 10.08
CA MET A 68 1.49 -6.49 10.01
C MET A 68 1.77 -6.97 8.58
N LEU A 69 1.02 -6.43 7.61
CA LEU A 69 1.23 -6.68 6.19
C LEU A 69 2.60 -6.18 5.74
N TYR A 70 2.98 -4.96 6.11
CA TYR A 70 4.31 -4.43 5.82
C TYR A 70 5.41 -5.34 6.38
N GLY A 71 5.31 -5.74 7.65
CA GLY A 71 6.29 -6.65 8.25
C GLY A 71 6.35 -8.01 7.54
N PHE A 72 5.21 -8.53 7.11
CA PHE A 72 5.12 -9.78 6.36
C PHE A 72 5.76 -9.66 4.97
N VAL A 73 5.41 -8.61 4.20
CA VAL A 73 5.97 -8.35 2.87
C VAL A 73 7.47 -8.12 2.96
N MET A 74 7.94 -7.27 3.86
CA MET A 74 9.38 -6.99 3.99
C MET A 74 10.19 -8.20 4.46
N ALA A 75 9.57 -9.19 5.12
CA ALA A 75 10.23 -10.44 5.48
C ALA A 75 10.40 -11.40 4.30
N LEU A 76 9.48 -11.35 3.32
CA LEU A 76 9.50 -12.21 2.13
C LEU A 76 10.24 -11.55 0.97
N LEU A 77 10.01 -10.26 0.76
CA LEU A 77 10.46 -9.45 -0.37
C LEU A 77 11.17 -8.20 0.18
N PRO A 78 12.42 -8.32 0.65
CA PRO A 78 13.13 -7.22 1.34
C PRO A 78 13.45 -6.01 0.45
N ASP A 79 13.35 -6.19 -0.87
CA ASP A 79 13.57 -5.15 -1.88
C ASP A 79 12.26 -4.54 -2.39
N ALA A 80 11.10 -5.02 -1.93
CA ALA A 80 9.82 -4.40 -2.24
C ALA A 80 9.75 -2.96 -1.72
N ILE A 81 9.05 -2.12 -2.48
CA ILE A 81 8.65 -0.79 -2.04
C ILE A 81 7.20 -0.91 -1.58
N VAL A 82 6.92 -0.55 -0.33
CA VAL A 82 5.57 -0.61 0.23
C VAL A 82 5.12 0.80 0.61
N CYS A 83 3.97 1.21 0.11
CA CYS A 83 3.36 2.51 0.37
C CYS A 83 1.96 2.31 0.96
N PHE A 84 1.58 3.16 1.92
CA PHE A 84 0.22 3.17 2.47
C PHE A 84 -0.57 4.31 1.81
N GLU A 85 -1.53 3.95 0.96
CA GLU A 85 -2.40 4.86 0.22
C GLU A 85 -3.75 5.10 0.93
N GLY A 86 -4.45 6.14 0.52
CA GLY A 86 -5.56 6.72 1.29
C GLY A 86 -5.10 7.47 2.55
N CYS A 87 -3.79 7.65 2.72
CA CYS A 87 -3.17 8.36 3.82
C CYS A 87 -2.86 9.82 3.45
N GLY A 88 -3.88 10.66 3.25
CA GLY A 88 -3.67 12.11 3.11
C GLY A 88 -2.92 12.71 4.32
N PRO A 89 -2.58 14.02 4.32
CA PRO A 89 -1.86 14.68 5.42
C PRO A 89 -2.42 14.41 6.82
N TRP A 90 -3.70 14.07 6.92
CA TRP A 90 -4.43 13.62 8.10
C TRP A 90 -4.00 12.24 8.64
N ALA A 91 -3.62 11.29 7.79
CA ALA A 91 -3.17 9.94 8.18
C ALA A 91 -1.66 9.86 8.43
N MET A 92 -0.88 10.75 7.81
CA MET A 92 0.53 10.98 8.16
C MET A 92 0.68 11.64 9.56
N GLY A 93 -0.39 12.24 10.10
CA GLY A 93 -0.43 12.88 11.42
C GLY A 93 -0.47 11.93 12.62
N GLU A 94 -0.70 10.63 12.41
CA GLU A 94 -0.67 9.62 13.48
C GLU A 94 0.64 8.82 13.56
N TYR A 95 1.60 9.10 12.69
CA TYR A 95 2.94 8.57 12.84
C TYR A 95 3.73 9.56 13.68
N LYS A 96 4.15 9.14 14.88
CA LYS A 96 5.20 9.88 15.56
C LYS A 96 6.41 9.90 14.64
N LYS A 97 7.01 11.08 14.50
CA LYS A 97 8.16 11.37 13.65
C LYS A 97 9.33 10.39 13.85
N GLU A 98 9.37 9.69 14.98
CA GLU A 98 10.39 8.68 15.28
C GLU A 98 10.14 7.29 14.65
N GLU A 99 8.90 6.95 14.24
CA GLU A 99 8.54 5.58 13.80
C GLU A 99 8.48 5.40 12.27
N ALA A 100 7.98 6.39 11.52
CA ALA A 100 7.86 6.27 10.05
C ALA A 100 9.15 6.64 9.28
N TYR A 101 10.04 7.41 9.91
CA TYR A 101 10.99 8.24 9.16
C TYR A 101 12.34 7.57 8.81
N ARG A 102 12.66 6.38 9.34
CA ARG A 102 13.99 5.78 9.07
C ARG A 102 14.00 4.80 7.90
N ILE A 103 12.91 4.10 7.62
CA ILE A 103 12.90 3.03 6.61
C ILE A 103 12.38 3.53 5.25
N GLY A 104 11.35 4.38 5.24
CA GLY A 104 10.80 4.95 4.02
C GLY A 104 11.64 6.08 3.41
N TYR A 105 12.23 6.95 4.24
CA TYR A 105 12.95 8.14 3.77
C TYR A 105 14.36 7.85 3.23
N GLU A 106 15.05 6.81 3.75
CA GLU A 106 16.40 6.46 3.29
C GLU A 106 16.40 5.61 2.01
N LYS A 107 15.35 4.80 1.78
CA LYS A 107 15.19 4.00 0.55
C LYS A 107 14.36 4.71 -0.53
N GLY A 108 13.34 5.47 -0.13
CA GLY A 108 12.57 6.32 -1.02
C GLY A 108 13.32 7.61 -1.31
N LYS A 109 14.24 7.58 -2.27
CA LYS A 109 14.70 8.78 -2.97
C LYS A 109 13.49 9.40 -3.69
N SER A 110 12.64 10.11 -2.95
CA SER A 110 11.79 11.14 -3.50
C SER A 110 12.73 12.13 -4.18
N ARG A 111 12.92 11.96 -5.49
CA ARG A 111 13.54 12.98 -6.33
C ARG A 111 12.66 14.21 -6.16
N ARG A 112 13.15 15.17 -5.37
CA ARG A 112 12.75 16.57 -5.55
C ARG A 112 13.02 16.88 -7.01
N VAL A 113 11.97 17.05 -7.80
CA VAL A 113 12.05 17.85 -9.01
C VAL A 113 12.17 19.29 -8.48
N GLU A 114 13.39 19.82 -8.47
CA GLU A 114 13.61 21.24 -8.20
C GLU A 114 13.13 22.01 -9.44
N ALA A 115 12.28 23.01 -9.20
CA ALA A 115 11.92 24.05 -10.18
C ALA A 115 12.96 25.18 -10.15
#